data_AF-A0A2K5N349-F1
#
_entry.id   AF-A0A2K5N349-F1
#
_cell.length_a   1.000
_cell.length_b   1.000
_cell.length_c   1.000
_cell.angle_alpha   90.00
_cell.angle_beta   90.00
_cell.angle_gamma   90.00
#
_symmetry.space_group_name_H-M   'P 1'
#
loop_
_entity.id
_entity.type
_entity.pdbx_description
1 polymer ?
#
loop_
_entity_poly.entity_id
_entity_poly.type
_entity_poly.pdbx_seq_one_letter_code
_entity_poly.pdbx_strand_id
1 'polypeptide(L)'
;MPPPPRAGGRRGGEGAAAAPTGSAQELCHRRNFERARAAAAVPPPCLPPALRRPARPAPGGRLDGSRRGGPRGLASPARPPGGRTAVPVSAHLCAGRSGRALAPEAFGLASEDTKKEVKQSQDLEKSGISRKNDLDLKEIVFVIQSQSNSFHAKRAEQLKKSILKQAADLTQELPSVLLLHQLAKQEGAWTILPLLPHFSVTYSRNSSWIFFCEEETRIQIPKLLETLSRYDPAKEWFLGKALHDEESTIIHHYAFSENPTVFKYPDFAAGWALSIPLVNKLTKRLKSESLKSDFTIDLKHEIALYIWDKGGGPPLTPVPEFCTDDVDFYCATTFHSSLPLCGKPVKKEDIFVAVKTCKKFHGDRIPIVKQTWESQTSLIEYYSDYTENSIPTVDLGIPNTDRGHCGKTFAILERFLNRSQDKTAWLVIVDDDTLISISRLQHLLSCYDSGEPVFLGERYGYGLGTGGYSYITGGGGMVFSREAIRRLLASKCRCYSNDAPDDMVLGMCFSGLGIPVTHSPLFHQARPVDYPKDYLSHQVPISFHKHWNIDPVKVYFTWLAPTEEAKARQDTQKGFREEL
;
A
#
# COMPACT_ATOMS: atom_id res chain seq x y z
N MET A 1 -48.04 -58.54 37.54
CA MET A 1 -46.87 -59.46 37.62
C MET A 1 -45.61 -58.61 37.77
N PRO A 2 -44.60 -59.05 38.56
CA PRO A 2 -43.36 -58.30 38.80
C PRO A 2 -42.20 -58.84 37.90
N PRO A 3 -40.89 -58.61 38.16
CA PRO A 3 -39.95 -57.89 37.27
C PRO A 3 -38.91 -58.85 36.59
N PRO A 4 -37.93 -58.42 35.74
CA PRO A 4 -36.65 -57.77 36.16
C PRO A 4 -35.98 -56.92 35.01
N PRO A 5 -34.64 -56.66 34.92
CA PRO A 5 -33.52 -56.65 35.88
C PRO A 5 -32.67 -55.33 35.89
N ARG A 6 -31.68 -55.28 36.81
CA ARG A 6 -30.53 -54.33 36.80
C ARG A 6 -29.28 -54.94 36.12
N ALA A 7 -28.40 -54.06 35.64
CA ALA A 7 -26.92 -54.14 35.61
C ALA A 7 -26.18 -55.20 34.75
N GLY A 8 -25.14 -54.73 34.03
CA GLY A 8 -24.08 -55.54 33.38
C GLY A 8 -22.86 -54.66 33.03
N GLY A 9 -21.68 -54.97 33.58
CA GLY A 9 -20.56 -54.03 33.69
C GLY A 9 -19.59 -53.86 32.50
N ARG A 10 -18.77 -52.79 32.59
CA ARG A 10 -17.39 -52.54 32.09
C ARG A 10 -16.95 -53.24 30.78
N ARG A 11 -16.37 -52.56 29.78
CA ARG A 11 -15.05 -51.85 29.83
C ARG A 11 -14.84 -50.99 28.57
N GLY A 12 -14.08 -49.89 28.71
CA GLY A 12 -13.06 -49.41 27.76
C GLY A 12 -13.46 -49.03 26.32
N GLY A 13 -13.45 -47.73 26.02
CA GLY A 13 -13.44 -47.19 24.66
C GLY A 13 -13.23 -45.67 24.70
N GLU A 14 -12.15 -45.18 24.10
CA GLU A 14 -11.80 -43.76 24.12
C GLU A 14 -12.80 -42.93 23.30
N GLY A 15 -13.35 -41.88 23.90
CA GLY A 15 -14.28 -40.98 23.23
C GLY A 15 -13.54 -40.05 22.26
N ALA A 16 -13.52 -40.41 20.97
CA ALA A 16 -13.16 -39.48 19.92
C ALA A 16 -14.17 -38.32 19.91
N ALA A 17 -13.73 -37.13 20.28
CA ALA A 17 -14.55 -35.93 20.25
C ALA A 17 -14.97 -35.61 18.80
N ALA A 18 -16.26 -35.30 18.61
CA ALA A 18 -16.80 -34.97 17.30
C ALA A 18 -16.15 -33.69 16.75
N ALA A 19 -15.67 -33.75 15.51
CA ALA A 19 -15.16 -32.57 14.80
C ALA A 19 -16.31 -31.61 14.43
N PRO A 20 -16.12 -30.28 14.49
CA PRO A 20 -17.14 -29.32 14.08
C PRO A 20 -17.37 -29.42 12.56
N THR A 21 -18.64 -29.49 12.16
CA THR A 21 -19.05 -29.42 10.76
C THR A 21 -19.01 -27.97 10.27
N GLY A 22 -17.85 -27.52 9.81
CA GLY A 22 -17.72 -26.27 9.06
C GLY A 22 -18.55 -26.30 7.78
N SER A 23 -18.99 -25.13 7.30
CA SER A 23 -19.88 -25.04 6.14
C SER A 23 -19.20 -25.53 4.85
N ALA A 24 -19.98 -25.98 3.87
CA ALA A 24 -19.43 -26.45 2.59
C ALA A 24 -18.64 -25.36 1.84
N GLN A 25 -18.92 -24.08 2.10
CA GLN A 25 -18.17 -22.95 1.55
C GLN A 25 -16.74 -22.87 2.12
N GLU A 26 -16.57 -23.10 3.43
CA GLU A 26 -15.27 -23.02 4.12
C GLU A 26 -14.34 -24.18 3.69
N LEU A 27 -14.89 -25.39 3.55
CA LEU A 27 -14.20 -26.57 3.02
C LEU A 27 -13.79 -26.40 1.55
N CYS A 28 -14.61 -25.72 0.74
CA CYS A 28 -14.27 -25.43 -0.66
C CYS A 28 -13.16 -24.37 -0.76
N HIS A 29 -13.21 -23.31 0.05
CA HIS A 29 -12.16 -22.29 0.08
C HIS A 29 -10.82 -22.81 0.59
N ARG A 30 -10.78 -23.63 1.67
CA ARG A 30 -9.53 -24.28 2.10
C ARG A 30 -8.90 -25.11 0.97
N ARG A 31 -9.70 -25.91 0.24
CA ARG A 31 -9.19 -26.72 -0.88
C ARG A 31 -8.68 -25.88 -2.06
N ASN A 32 -9.31 -24.75 -2.35
CA ASN A 32 -8.83 -23.83 -3.40
C ASN A 32 -7.57 -23.07 -2.96
N PHE A 33 -7.46 -22.69 -1.69
CA PHE A 33 -6.28 -22.05 -1.12
C PHE A 33 -5.09 -23.03 -1.04
N GLU A 34 -5.30 -24.27 -0.63
CA GLU A 34 -4.28 -25.34 -0.69
C GLU A 34 -3.83 -25.63 -2.12
N ARG A 35 -4.74 -25.54 -3.11
CA ARG A 35 -4.38 -25.65 -4.54
C ARG A 35 -3.54 -24.47 -5.04
N ALA A 36 -3.85 -23.23 -4.63
CA ALA A 36 -3.01 -22.07 -4.92
C ALA A 36 -1.62 -22.22 -4.28
N ARG A 37 -1.56 -22.67 -3.02
CA ARG A 37 -0.32 -22.95 -2.30
C ARG A 37 0.52 -24.06 -2.95
N ALA A 38 -0.13 -25.09 -3.51
CA ALA A 38 0.54 -26.15 -4.28
C ALA A 38 1.01 -25.68 -5.67
N ALA A 39 0.33 -24.71 -6.29
CA ALA A 39 0.73 -24.11 -7.56
C ALA A 39 1.91 -23.13 -7.42
N ALA A 40 2.08 -22.50 -6.25
CA ALA A 40 3.17 -21.58 -5.94
C ALA A 40 4.51 -22.28 -5.58
N ALA A 41 4.57 -23.61 -5.63
CA ALA A 41 5.77 -24.39 -5.34
C ALA A 41 6.83 -24.28 -6.47
N VAL A 42 7.50 -23.12 -6.54
CA VAL A 42 8.65 -22.89 -7.43
C VAL A 42 9.82 -23.79 -6.97
N PRO A 43 10.40 -24.64 -7.83
CA PRO A 43 11.60 -25.40 -7.48
C PRO A 43 12.78 -24.45 -7.24
N PRO A 44 13.72 -24.78 -6.34
CA PRO A 44 14.85 -23.91 -6.04
C PRO A 44 15.71 -23.64 -7.30
N PRO A 45 16.30 -22.45 -7.44
CA PRO A 45 17.04 -22.08 -8.64
C PRO A 45 18.22 -23.03 -8.87
N CYS A 46 18.29 -23.59 -10.08
CA CYS A 46 19.40 -24.44 -10.51
C CYS A 46 20.71 -23.63 -10.51
N LEU A 47 21.55 -23.85 -9.51
CA LEU A 47 22.93 -23.36 -9.51
C LEU A 47 23.68 -23.89 -10.74
N PRO A 48 24.51 -23.06 -11.41
CA PRO A 48 25.32 -23.53 -12.53
C PRO A 48 26.32 -24.60 -12.05
N PRO A 49 26.61 -25.63 -12.87
CA PRO A 49 27.46 -26.73 -12.44
C PRO A 49 28.87 -26.25 -12.12
N ALA A 50 29.29 -26.43 -10.86
CA ALA A 50 30.63 -26.11 -10.43
C ALA A 50 31.66 -26.95 -11.21
N LEU A 51 32.62 -26.28 -11.85
CA LEU A 51 33.75 -26.91 -12.53
C LEU A 51 34.54 -27.78 -11.53
N ARG A 52 34.41 -29.10 -11.66
CA ARG A 52 35.21 -30.07 -10.90
C ARG A 52 36.70 -29.86 -11.20
N ARG A 53 37.45 -29.30 -10.25
CA ARG A 53 38.91 -29.45 -10.21
C ARG A 53 39.26 -30.77 -9.51
N PRO A 54 40.27 -31.52 -9.99
CA PRO A 54 40.57 -32.86 -9.49
C PRO A 54 41.19 -32.82 -8.09
N ALA A 55 40.89 -33.86 -7.30
CA ALA A 55 41.52 -34.07 -6.00
C ALA A 55 43.03 -34.32 -6.13
N ARG A 56 43.81 -33.78 -5.19
CA ARG A 56 45.20 -34.18 -4.94
C ARG A 56 45.30 -34.86 -3.57
N PRO A 57 46.23 -35.82 -3.40
CA PRO A 57 46.28 -36.70 -2.24
C PRO A 57 46.93 -36.04 -1.02
N ALA A 58 46.71 -36.64 0.15
CA ALA A 58 47.28 -36.22 1.42
C ALA A 58 48.80 -36.42 1.48
N PRO A 59 49.56 -35.50 2.11
CA PRO A 59 50.95 -35.70 2.48
C PRO A 59 51.10 -36.08 3.96
N GLY A 60 51.92 -37.09 4.24
CA GLY A 60 52.56 -37.26 5.54
C GLY A 60 53.98 -36.69 5.53
N GLY A 61 54.58 -36.50 6.70
CA GLY A 61 56.04 -36.43 6.85
C GLY A 61 56.70 -35.04 6.81
N ARG A 62 56.86 -34.45 8.00
CA ARG A 62 58.12 -33.85 8.53
C ARG A 62 59.21 -33.39 7.53
N LEU A 63 59.56 -32.10 7.55
CA LEU A 63 60.79 -31.55 8.20
C LEU A 63 61.04 -30.06 7.86
N ASP A 64 61.34 -29.28 8.91
CA ASP A 64 62.35 -28.20 9.04
C ASP A 64 62.43 -27.02 8.03
N GLY A 65 63.08 -25.91 8.45
CA GLY A 65 63.68 -24.95 7.50
C GLY A 65 63.28 -23.47 7.57
N SER A 66 63.66 -22.77 8.64
CA SER A 66 64.23 -21.39 8.60
C SER A 66 63.52 -20.18 7.92
N ARG A 67 63.13 -19.24 8.80
CA ARG A 67 63.67 -17.85 8.92
C ARG A 67 63.38 -16.73 7.88
N ARG A 68 62.89 -15.61 8.48
CA ARG A 68 63.27 -14.17 8.33
C ARG A 68 62.65 -13.33 7.20
N GLY A 69 62.12 -12.16 7.59
CA GLY A 69 62.09 -10.94 6.76
C GLY A 69 60.84 -10.06 6.88
N GLY A 70 60.91 -8.98 7.67
CA GLY A 70 60.08 -7.76 7.47
C GLY A 70 61.02 -6.55 7.34
N PRO A 71 60.64 -5.30 7.68
CA PRO A 71 59.30 -4.67 7.71
C PRO A 71 59.34 -3.18 7.20
N ARG A 72 58.29 -2.38 7.51
CA ARG A 72 58.17 -0.88 7.45
C ARG A 72 57.79 -0.27 6.08
N GLY A 73 57.03 0.84 5.99
CA GLY A 73 56.30 1.63 7.01
C GLY A 73 55.69 2.95 6.46
N LEU A 74 54.87 3.66 7.29
CA LEU A 74 54.67 5.13 7.48
C LEU A 74 54.75 6.13 6.27
N ALA A 75 54.03 7.26 6.15
CA ALA A 75 52.97 7.95 6.92
C ALA A 75 52.36 9.12 6.07
N SER A 76 51.30 9.80 6.55
CA SER A 76 50.77 11.09 6.04
C SER A 76 51.55 12.31 6.62
N PRO A 77 51.37 13.60 6.18
CA PRO A 77 50.21 14.43 6.60
C PRO A 77 49.84 15.69 5.71
N ALA A 78 48.92 16.54 6.24
CA ALA A 78 48.88 18.03 6.18
C ALA A 78 47.81 18.81 5.34
N ARG A 79 47.52 20.04 5.83
CA ARG A 79 46.53 21.10 5.49
C ARG A 79 47.02 22.40 6.22
N PRO A 80 46.29 23.55 6.31
CA PRO A 80 45.65 24.49 5.37
C PRO A 80 46.53 25.80 5.20
N PRO A 81 46.04 27.05 4.88
CA PRO A 81 45.05 27.95 5.57
C PRO A 81 43.98 28.54 4.60
N GLY A 82 43.16 29.58 4.85
CA GLY A 82 42.74 30.36 6.05
C GLY A 82 42.45 31.87 5.78
N GLY A 83 41.39 32.49 6.36
CA GLY A 83 41.06 33.94 6.17
C GLY A 83 39.76 34.43 6.89
N ARG A 84 39.74 35.69 7.38
CA ARG A 84 38.63 36.37 8.13
C ARG A 84 38.36 37.79 7.58
N THR A 85 37.15 38.33 7.76
CA THR A 85 36.84 39.77 7.99
C THR A 85 35.38 39.99 8.42
N ALA A 86 35.01 41.16 8.96
CA ALA A 86 33.67 41.43 9.51
C ALA A 86 33.28 42.94 9.57
N VAL A 87 31.97 43.25 9.43
CA VAL A 87 31.19 44.48 9.83
C VAL A 87 31.63 45.86 9.24
N PRO A 88 30.88 47.02 9.36
CA PRO A 88 29.50 47.28 9.90
C PRO A 88 28.62 48.40 9.21
N VAL A 89 27.43 48.68 9.83
CA VAL A 89 26.67 49.98 9.96
C VAL A 89 25.43 50.32 9.08
N SER A 90 24.39 50.84 9.77
CA SER A 90 23.17 51.63 9.41
C SER A 90 22.04 50.98 8.60
N ALA A 91 20.74 51.03 8.97
CA ALA A 91 19.88 51.85 9.85
C ALA A 91 19.21 53.10 9.22
N HIS A 92 17.87 53.13 9.20
CA HIS A 92 17.05 54.35 9.29
C HIS A 92 15.63 54.06 9.83
N LEU A 93 15.04 55.06 10.50
CA LEU A 93 13.73 55.05 11.15
C LEU A 93 12.63 55.68 10.25
N CYS A 94 11.35 55.35 10.52
CA CYS A 94 10.24 56.25 10.90
C CYS A 94 8.91 55.46 10.86
N ALA A 95 8.12 55.25 11.92
CA ALA A 95 7.44 56.17 12.86
C ALA A 95 6.09 56.74 12.34
N GLY A 96 4.97 56.48 13.03
CA GLY A 96 3.70 57.19 12.75
C GLY A 96 2.36 56.66 13.31
N ARG A 97 2.04 56.96 14.59
CA ARG A 97 0.70 57.29 15.19
C ARG A 97 -0.50 56.30 15.08
N SER A 98 -1.08 55.80 16.18
CA SER A 98 -1.95 56.46 17.21
C SER A 98 -3.47 56.47 16.91
N GLY A 99 -4.30 56.06 17.88
CA GLY A 99 -5.76 56.26 17.93
C GLY A 99 -6.54 55.03 18.42
N ARG A 100 -6.69 54.82 19.74
CA ARG A 100 -7.78 55.27 20.65
C ARG A 100 -8.98 54.30 20.73
N ALA A 101 -9.33 53.93 21.96
CA ALA A 101 -10.46 53.06 22.30
C ALA A 101 -11.78 53.84 22.42
N LEU A 102 -12.90 53.11 22.36
CA LEU A 102 -14.21 53.46 22.94
C LEU A 102 -15.08 52.19 23.03
N ALA A 103 -15.68 51.95 24.20
CA ALA A 103 -16.88 51.10 24.35
C ALA A 103 -18.13 52.02 24.36
N PRO A 104 -19.36 51.48 24.25
CA PRO A 104 -20.10 51.30 25.50
C PRO A 104 -21.10 50.12 25.58
N GLU A 105 -21.31 49.69 26.83
CA GLU A 105 -22.56 49.31 27.52
C GLU A 105 -23.53 48.22 27.02
N ALA A 106 -24.13 47.58 28.02
CA ALA A 106 -24.97 46.40 27.94
C ALA A 106 -26.47 46.73 27.88
N PHE A 107 -27.25 45.75 27.41
CA PHE A 107 -28.60 45.49 27.91
C PHE A 107 -28.72 44.00 28.23
N GLY A 108 -29.39 43.67 29.33
CA GLY A 108 -29.61 42.30 29.77
C GLY A 108 -31.10 42.00 30.00
N LEU A 109 -31.35 40.73 30.36
CA LEU A 109 -32.59 40.02 30.70
C LEU A 109 -32.81 38.86 29.73
N ALA A 110 -33.13 37.62 30.10
CA ALA A 110 -33.10 36.84 31.33
C ALA A 110 -33.77 35.50 30.94
N SER A 111 -33.18 34.35 31.30
CA SER A 111 -33.90 33.06 31.32
C SER A 111 -33.09 32.09 32.18
N GLU A 112 -33.67 31.64 33.29
CA GLU A 112 -33.00 30.74 34.24
C GLU A 112 -33.28 29.27 33.92
N ASP A 113 -32.26 28.52 33.49
CA ASP A 113 -32.30 27.04 33.58
C ASP A 113 -30.93 26.36 33.78
N THR A 114 -29.82 27.12 33.84
CA THR A 114 -28.44 26.58 33.85
C THR A 114 -27.84 26.37 35.26
N LYS A 115 -28.63 26.45 36.33
CA LYS A 115 -28.13 26.52 37.73
C LYS A 115 -27.75 25.17 38.38
N LYS A 116 -27.67 24.06 37.63
CA LYS A 116 -27.20 22.76 38.16
C LYS A 116 -25.88 22.23 37.58
N GLU A 117 -25.41 22.70 36.44
CA GLU A 117 -24.15 22.21 35.83
C GLU A 117 -22.92 23.09 36.13
N VAL A 118 -23.12 24.37 36.44
CA VAL A 118 -22.01 25.32 36.67
C VAL A 118 -21.21 25.03 37.95
N LYS A 119 -21.74 24.24 38.90
CA LYS A 119 -21.07 23.95 40.18
C LYS A 119 -20.00 22.85 40.15
N GLN A 120 -19.77 22.18 39.01
CA GLN A 120 -18.59 21.32 38.80
C GLN A 120 -17.47 22.01 38.00
N SER A 121 -17.70 23.23 37.49
CA SER A 121 -16.75 23.91 36.60
C SER A 121 -15.77 24.88 37.29
N GLN A 122 -15.86 25.08 38.62
CA GLN A 122 -15.10 26.13 39.33
C GLN A 122 -14.17 25.65 40.44
N ASP A 123 -14.07 24.34 40.71
CA ASP A 123 -13.08 23.76 41.65
C ASP A 123 -11.84 23.15 40.94
N LEU A 124 -11.64 23.46 39.65
CA LEU A 124 -10.44 23.08 38.90
C LEU A 124 -9.35 24.17 38.86
N GLU A 125 -9.65 25.41 39.28
CA GLU A 125 -8.68 26.52 39.36
C GLU A 125 -8.01 26.65 40.74
N LYS A 126 -7.50 25.52 41.29
CA LYS A 126 -6.44 25.49 42.34
C LYS A 126 -5.99 24.06 42.69
N SER A 127 -5.44 23.35 41.71
CA SER A 127 -4.45 22.31 42.02
C SER A 127 -3.20 22.52 41.19
N GLY A 128 -2.03 22.38 41.81
CA GLY A 128 -0.74 22.53 41.14
C GLY A 128 -0.47 21.35 40.22
N ILE A 129 -1.03 21.38 39.01
CA ILE A 129 -0.75 20.38 37.99
C ILE A 129 0.66 20.61 37.47
N SER A 130 1.55 19.67 37.81
CA SER A 130 2.92 19.58 37.31
C SER A 130 2.98 19.79 35.79
N ARG A 131 4.06 20.42 35.30
CA ARG A 131 4.38 20.51 33.86
C ARG A 131 4.38 19.09 33.27
N LYS A 132 3.30 18.71 32.60
CA LYS A 132 3.19 17.43 31.89
C LYS A 132 3.96 17.54 30.59
N ASN A 133 5.07 16.81 30.51
CA ASN A 133 5.82 16.40 29.32
C ASN A 133 5.32 17.02 27.99
N ASP A 134 5.82 18.22 27.66
CA ASP A 134 5.72 18.73 26.29
C ASP A 134 6.52 17.79 25.39
N LEU A 135 5.82 17.07 24.50
CA LEU A 135 6.44 16.21 23.50
C LEU A 135 7.16 17.10 22.47
N ASP A 136 8.49 17.05 22.44
CA ASP A 136 9.28 17.75 21.43
C ASP A 136 9.16 17.01 20.08
N LEU A 137 8.94 17.74 18.99
CA LEU A 137 8.80 17.18 17.65
C LEU A 137 10.00 16.34 17.21
N LYS A 138 11.22 16.61 17.73
CA LYS A 138 12.40 15.76 17.47
C LYS A 138 12.24 14.32 17.97
N GLU A 139 11.35 14.08 18.94
CA GLU A 139 11.05 12.76 19.45
C GLU A 139 10.12 11.94 18.53
N ILE A 140 9.63 12.54 17.44
CA ILE A 140 8.81 11.87 16.43
C ILE A 140 9.63 11.61 15.17
N VAL A 141 9.69 10.35 14.76
CA VAL A 141 10.23 9.93 13.46
C VAL A 141 9.08 9.80 12.47
N PHE A 142 9.06 10.63 11.44
CA PHE A 142 8.07 10.53 10.35
C PHE A 142 8.57 9.55 9.29
N VAL A 143 7.72 8.61 8.89
CA VAL A 143 7.98 7.64 7.82
C VAL A 143 6.92 7.81 6.74
N ILE A 144 7.29 8.42 5.62
CA ILE A 144 6.40 8.63 4.48
C ILE A 144 6.48 7.41 3.55
N GLN A 145 5.36 6.67 3.47
CA GLN A 145 5.14 5.48 2.65
C GLN A 145 5.12 5.84 1.17
N SER A 146 6.31 6.08 0.63
CA SER A 146 6.55 6.65 -0.69
C SER A 146 7.24 5.66 -1.63
N GLN A 147 7.08 5.88 -2.93
CA GLN A 147 7.59 5.02 -3.99
C GLN A 147 8.68 5.74 -4.81
N SER A 148 9.53 4.96 -5.49
CA SER A 148 10.71 5.49 -6.21
C SER A 148 10.42 6.08 -7.59
N ASN A 149 9.21 5.87 -8.14
CA ASN A 149 8.80 6.54 -9.37
C ASN A 149 8.76 8.07 -9.15
N SER A 150 9.11 8.83 -10.21
CA SER A 150 9.29 10.28 -10.19
C SER A 150 8.08 11.06 -9.64
N PHE A 151 6.85 10.62 -9.93
CA PHE A 151 5.61 11.20 -9.42
C PHE A 151 5.53 11.10 -7.89
N HIS A 152 5.63 9.88 -7.36
CA HIS A 152 5.55 9.57 -5.94
C HIS A 152 6.69 10.20 -5.13
N ALA A 153 7.92 10.06 -5.61
CA ALA A 153 9.10 10.64 -4.96
C ALA A 153 8.98 12.18 -4.81
N LYS A 154 8.42 12.87 -5.82
CA LYS A 154 8.19 14.32 -5.78
C LYS A 154 7.14 14.71 -4.72
N ARG A 155 6.05 13.94 -4.57
CA ARG A 155 5.00 14.19 -3.55
C ARG A 155 5.51 13.93 -2.15
N ALA A 156 6.28 12.86 -1.97
CA ALA A 156 6.93 12.52 -0.72
C ALA A 156 7.91 13.62 -0.25
N GLU A 157 8.74 14.16 -1.16
CA GLU A 157 9.61 15.31 -0.86
C GLU A 157 8.82 16.62 -0.62
N GLN A 158 7.63 16.80 -1.20
CA GLN A 158 6.74 17.93 -0.87
C GLN A 158 6.17 17.81 0.55
N LEU A 159 5.68 16.64 0.96
CA LEU A 159 5.19 16.39 2.32
C LEU A 159 6.32 16.55 3.36
N LYS A 160 7.50 16.00 3.08
CA LYS A 160 8.71 16.18 3.91
C LYS A 160 9.08 17.65 4.09
N LYS A 161 9.04 18.46 3.03
CA LYS A 161 9.26 19.92 3.13
C LYS A 161 8.17 20.61 3.95
N SER A 162 6.91 20.17 3.86
CA SER A 162 5.82 20.70 4.69
C SER A 162 6.05 20.44 6.18
N ILE A 163 6.40 19.19 6.55
CA ILE A 163 6.70 18.81 7.95
C ILE A 163 7.87 19.64 8.50
N LEU A 164 8.99 19.71 7.76
CA LEU A 164 10.18 20.46 8.18
C LEU A 164 9.94 21.97 8.24
N LYS A 165 9.07 22.52 7.39
CA LYS A 165 8.66 23.93 7.47
C LYS A 165 7.83 24.18 8.74
N GLN A 166 6.80 23.37 8.99
CA GLN A 166 5.98 23.49 10.20
C GLN A 166 6.82 23.35 11.48
N ALA A 167 7.82 22.47 11.49
CA ALA A 167 8.78 22.36 12.60
C ALA A 167 9.55 23.66 12.86
N ALA A 168 10.07 24.29 11.79
CA ALA A 168 10.79 25.55 11.88
C ALA A 168 9.88 26.73 12.27
N ASP A 169 8.66 26.78 11.75
CA ASP A 169 7.64 27.80 12.07
C ASP A 169 7.23 27.72 13.57
N LEU A 170 7.30 26.53 14.18
CA LEU A 170 7.11 26.30 15.62
C LEU A 170 8.37 26.53 16.48
N THR A 171 9.50 26.89 15.87
CA THR A 171 10.81 27.05 16.53
C THR A 171 11.33 25.81 17.28
N GLN A 172 10.83 24.62 16.93
CA GLN A 172 11.29 23.36 17.52
C GLN A 172 12.49 22.76 16.76
N GLU A 173 13.17 21.80 17.37
CA GLU A 173 14.21 21.02 16.69
C GLU A 173 13.61 20.19 15.54
N LEU A 174 14.37 20.01 14.46
CA LEU A 174 13.84 19.36 13.26
C LEU A 174 13.67 17.84 13.47
N PRO A 175 12.50 17.27 13.15
CA PRO A 175 12.28 15.83 13.25
C PRO A 175 13.05 15.04 12.18
N SER A 176 13.24 13.75 12.45
CA SER A 176 13.68 12.81 11.41
C SER A 176 12.52 12.50 10.46
N VAL A 177 12.64 12.86 9.18
CA VAL A 177 11.64 12.58 8.15
C VAL A 177 12.23 11.66 7.07
N LEU A 178 11.76 10.41 7.06
CA LEU A 178 12.26 9.33 6.22
C LEU A 178 11.31 9.08 5.05
N LEU A 179 11.88 8.87 3.86
CA LEU A 179 11.12 8.46 2.68
C LEU A 179 11.37 6.97 2.43
N LEU A 180 10.31 6.18 2.43
CA LEU A 180 10.38 4.71 2.39
C LEU A 180 11.19 4.19 1.18
N HIS A 181 11.01 4.80 0.00
CA HIS A 181 11.78 4.47 -1.20
C HIS A 181 13.30 4.77 -1.11
N GLN A 182 13.74 5.63 -0.19
CA GLN A 182 15.16 5.93 0.06
C GLN A 182 15.78 4.97 1.09
N LEU A 183 14.95 4.38 1.97
CA LEU A 183 15.36 3.31 2.89
C LEU A 183 15.44 1.94 2.18
N ALA A 184 14.66 1.76 1.12
CA ALA A 184 14.49 0.50 0.39
C ALA A 184 15.75 0.09 -0.40
N LYS A 185 16.68 -0.59 0.28
CA LYS A 185 17.69 -1.46 -0.37
C LYS A 185 17.17 -2.87 -0.65
N GLN A 186 15.96 -3.17 -0.21
CA GLN A 186 15.32 -4.49 -0.28
C GLN A 186 13.88 -4.31 -0.75
N GLU A 187 13.45 -5.15 -1.67
CA GLU A 187 12.11 -5.17 -2.27
C GLU A 187 10.99 -5.19 -1.21
N GLY A 188 11.16 -5.96 -0.13
CA GLY A 188 10.19 -6.03 0.98
C GLY A 188 10.09 -4.80 1.88
N ALA A 189 10.89 -3.75 1.70
CA ALA A 189 10.89 -2.59 2.60
C ALA A 189 9.52 -1.90 2.71
N TRP A 190 8.69 -1.98 1.67
CA TRP A 190 7.35 -1.37 1.67
C TRP A 190 6.39 -2.01 2.69
N THR A 191 6.68 -3.23 3.18
CA THR A 191 5.87 -3.93 4.19
C THR A 191 6.20 -3.52 5.63
N ILE A 192 7.14 -2.59 5.84
CA ILE A 192 7.52 -1.97 7.12
C ILE A 192 8.16 -2.93 8.15
N LEU A 193 7.70 -4.17 8.28
CA LEU A 193 8.26 -5.17 9.19
C LEU A 193 9.79 -5.34 9.00
N PRO A 194 10.36 -5.44 7.78
CA PRO A 194 11.81 -5.52 7.58
C PRO A 194 12.59 -4.30 8.07
N LEU A 195 11.94 -3.16 8.29
CA LEU A 195 12.55 -1.91 8.74
C LEU A 195 12.51 -1.72 10.26
N LEU A 196 11.66 -2.45 10.99
CA LEU A 196 11.60 -2.33 12.46
C LEU A 196 12.97 -2.54 13.13
N PRO A 197 13.84 -3.49 12.72
CA PRO A 197 15.19 -3.61 13.27
C PRO A 197 16.07 -2.38 13.04
N HIS A 198 15.94 -1.71 11.89
CA HIS A 198 16.66 -0.46 11.63
C HIS A 198 16.11 0.65 12.54
N PHE A 199 14.79 0.80 12.63
CA PHE A 199 14.17 1.82 13.46
C PHE A 199 14.51 1.65 14.95
N SER A 200 14.43 0.41 15.46
CA SER A 200 14.83 0.04 16.82
C SER A 200 16.29 0.42 17.12
N VAL A 201 17.23 0.10 16.23
CA VAL A 201 18.64 0.42 16.45
C VAL A 201 18.93 1.92 16.35
N THR A 202 18.27 2.63 15.43
CA THR A 202 18.59 4.03 15.12
C THR A 202 17.89 5.03 16.05
N TYR A 203 16.62 4.80 16.42
CA TYR A 203 15.79 5.83 17.07
C TYR A 203 15.46 5.57 18.55
N SER A 204 15.66 4.35 19.08
CA SER A 204 15.22 4.00 20.45
C SER A 204 15.85 4.76 21.61
N ARG A 205 16.83 5.63 21.36
CA ARG A 205 17.50 6.45 22.39
C ARG A 205 17.01 7.90 22.42
N ASN A 206 16.47 8.40 21.31
CA ASN A 206 16.26 9.83 21.06
C ASN A 206 14.83 10.13 20.59
N SER A 207 13.97 9.12 20.50
CA SER A 207 12.61 9.25 19.98
C SER A 207 11.62 8.47 20.85
N SER A 208 10.40 8.99 20.91
CA SER A 208 9.26 8.41 21.63
C SER A 208 8.32 7.69 20.65
N TRP A 209 8.20 8.20 19.42
CA TRP A 209 7.22 7.76 18.42
C TRP A 209 7.82 7.54 17.03
N ILE A 210 7.22 6.61 16.30
CA ILE A 210 7.30 6.55 14.83
C ILE A 210 5.91 6.79 14.29
N PHE A 211 5.75 7.83 13.46
CA PHE A 211 4.52 8.19 12.78
C PHE A 211 4.61 7.83 11.30
N PHE A 212 3.73 6.95 10.84
CA PHE A 212 3.64 6.49 9.46
C PHE A 212 2.50 7.22 8.75
N CYS A 213 2.73 7.61 7.50
CA CYS A 213 1.74 8.30 6.67
C CYS A 213 2.01 8.05 5.18
N GLU A 214 0.99 8.22 4.36
CA GLU A 214 1.14 8.21 2.90
C GLU A 214 1.65 9.58 2.41
N GLU A 215 2.11 9.67 1.16
CA GLU A 215 2.66 10.91 0.56
C GLU A 215 1.60 12.02 0.32
N GLU A 216 0.35 11.72 0.70
CA GLU A 216 -0.88 12.41 0.33
C GLU A 216 -1.63 12.89 1.58
N THR A 217 -1.43 12.19 2.71
CA THR A 217 -1.78 12.63 4.05
C THR A 217 -1.28 14.06 4.30
N ARG A 218 -2.16 14.91 4.82
CA ARG A 218 -1.83 16.25 5.31
C ARG A 218 -1.76 16.18 6.82
N ILE A 219 -0.76 16.86 7.39
CA ILE A 219 -0.45 16.80 8.81
C ILE A 219 -0.42 18.22 9.36
N GLN A 220 -1.19 18.47 10.41
CA GLN A 220 -1.18 19.68 11.21
C GLN A 220 -0.32 19.42 12.45
N ILE A 221 0.97 19.76 12.38
CA ILE A 221 1.97 19.38 13.39
C ILE A 221 1.58 19.76 14.83
N PRO A 222 1.02 20.96 15.14
CA PRO A 222 0.63 21.31 16.50
C PRO A 222 -0.39 20.32 17.11
N LYS A 223 -1.40 19.93 16.33
CA LYS A 223 -2.42 18.98 16.76
C LYS A 223 -1.90 17.55 16.84
N LEU A 224 -0.94 17.17 16.00
CA LEU A 224 -0.30 15.86 16.11
C LEU A 224 0.50 15.75 17.41
N LEU A 225 1.21 16.81 17.81
CA LEU A 225 1.90 16.89 19.09
C LEU A 225 0.92 16.81 20.27
N GLU A 226 -0.14 17.61 20.25
CA GLU A 226 -1.23 17.55 21.24
C GLU A 226 -1.79 16.12 21.33
N THR A 227 -2.17 15.53 20.20
CA THR A 227 -2.75 14.18 20.11
C THR A 227 -1.84 13.12 20.74
N LEU A 228 -0.55 13.10 20.36
CA LEU A 228 0.42 12.10 20.82
C LEU A 228 0.86 12.29 22.28
N SER A 229 0.96 13.53 22.76
CA SER A 229 1.33 13.85 24.15
C SER A 229 0.35 13.30 25.21
N ARG A 230 -0.88 12.96 24.81
CA ARG A 230 -1.87 12.30 25.69
C ARG A 230 -1.52 10.84 26.01
N TYR A 231 -0.62 10.22 25.23
CA TYR A 231 -0.23 8.83 25.39
C TYR A 231 1.15 8.72 26.04
N ASP A 232 1.24 7.94 27.11
CA ASP A 232 2.49 7.69 27.86
C ASP A 232 3.52 6.95 26.98
N PRO A 233 4.63 7.59 26.56
CA PRO A 233 5.56 7.02 25.57
C PRO A 233 6.37 5.83 26.11
N ALA A 234 6.34 5.56 27.42
CA ALA A 234 6.97 4.39 28.02
C ALA A 234 6.16 3.08 27.81
N LYS A 235 4.91 3.18 27.33
CA LYS A 235 4.01 2.02 27.10
C LYS A 235 4.00 1.58 25.64
N GLU A 236 3.50 0.37 25.41
CA GLU A 236 3.29 -0.21 24.08
C GLU A 236 2.01 0.34 23.43
N TRP A 237 2.12 1.33 22.56
CA TRP A 237 0.99 1.93 21.85
C TRP A 237 1.03 1.63 20.36
N PHE A 238 -0.13 1.22 19.84
CA PHE A 238 -0.46 1.12 18.43
C PHE A 238 -1.68 2.02 18.17
N LEU A 239 -1.48 3.14 17.48
CA LEU A 239 -2.45 4.22 17.33
C LEU A 239 -2.85 4.38 15.86
N GLY A 240 -4.13 4.61 15.56
CA GLY A 240 -4.61 4.83 14.18
C GLY A 240 -6.09 5.20 14.11
N LYS A 241 -6.55 5.70 12.95
CA LYS A 241 -7.98 5.64 12.60
C LYS A 241 -8.34 4.17 12.40
N ALA A 242 -9.42 3.69 13.02
CA ALA A 242 -9.76 2.27 12.99
C ALA A 242 -10.67 1.92 11.81
N LEU A 243 -10.19 1.07 10.92
CA LEU A 243 -11.00 0.30 9.98
C LEU A 243 -11.37 -1.05 10.59
N HIS A 244 -12.46 -1.64 10.11
CA HIS A 244 -12.85 -3.03 10.36
C HIS A 244 -13.61 -3.57 9.14
N ASP A 245 -13.72 -4.89 9.05
CA ASP A 245 -14.55 -5.55 8.05
C ASP A 245 -16.02 -5.57 8.54
N GLU A 246 -16.97 -5.46 7.60
CA GLU A 246 -18.41 -5.65 7.91
C GLU A 246 -18.82 -7.12 7.80
N GLU A 247 -18.27 -7.83 6.80
CA GLU A 247 -18.50 -9.24 6.50
C GLU A 247 -17.15 -9.97 6.39
N SER A 248 -17.16 -11.31 6.35
CA SER A 248 -15.90 -12.05 6.24
C SER A 248 -15.34 -11.96 4.81
N THR A 249 -14.23 -11.25 4.63
CA THR A 249 -13.69 -10.89 3.31
C THR A 249 -12.67 -11.90 2.78
N ILE A 250 -12.57 -11.98 1.45
CA ILE A 250 -11.53 -12.79 0.78
C ILE A 250 -10.12 -12.18 0.94
N ILE A 251 -10.00 -10.86 0.98
CA ILE A 251 -8.71 -10.15 1.11
C ILE A 251 -8.04 -10.41 2.46
N HIS A 252 -8.83 -10.68 3.51
CA HIS A 252 -8.32 -11.07 4.84
C HIS A 252 -8.40 -12.59 5.08
N HIS A 253 -8.53 -13.40 4.02
CA HIS A 253 -8.58 -14.87 4.07
C HIS A 253 -9.64 -15.42 5.05
N TYR A 254 -10.78 -14.73 5.18
CA TYR A 254 -11.84 -15.05 6.13
C TYR A 254 -11.39 -15.05 7.60
N ALA A 255 -10.35 -14.27 7.94
CA ALA A 255 -10.01 -14.00 9.33
C ALA A 255 -11.21 -13.42 10.09
N PHE A 256 -11.37 -13.82 11.36
CA PHE A 256 -12.48 -13.39 12.23
C PHE A 256 -13.89 -13.63 11.64
N SER A 257 -14.07 -14.66 10.82
CA SER A 257 -15.33 -14.96 10.12
C SER A 257 -16.59 -15.00 10.99
N GLU A 258 -16.48 -15.40 12.26
CA GLU A 258 -17.59 -15.40 13.23
C GLU A 258 -18.03 -13.99 13.66
N ASN A 259 -17.12 -13.01 13.68
CA ASN A 259 -17.40 -11.61 13.98
C ASN A 259 -16.31 -10.69 13.40
N PRO A 260 -16.39 -10.29 12.13
CA PRO A 260 -15.35 -9.50 11.46
C PRO A 260 -15.10 -8.14 12.14
N THR A 261 -16.15 -7.54 12.73
CA THR A 261 -16.08 -6.23 13.40
C THR A 261 -15.22 -6.21 14.67
N VAL A 262 -14.87 -7.38 15.22
CA VAL A 262 -14.06 -7.47 16.46
C VAL A 262 -12.63 -7.01 16.24
N PHE A 263 -12.11 -7.14 15.01
CA PHE A 263 -10.73 -6.84 14.69
C PHE A 263 -10.60 -5.49 14.00
N LYS A 264 -9.66 -4.68 14.49
CA LYS A 264 -9.43 -3.31 14.02
C LYS A 264 -8.02 -3.14 13.52
N TYR A 265 -7.89 -2.54 12.35
CA TYR A 265 -6.62 -2.27 11.68
C TYR A 265 -6.59 -0.81 11.18
N PRO A 266 -5.40 -0.20 11.08
CA PRO A 266 -5.28 1.23 10.86
C PRO A 266 -5.64 1.62 9.42
N ASP A 267 -6.29 2.77 9.27
CA ASP A 267 -6.36 3.47 7.99
C ASP A 267 -5.02 4.16 7.72
N PHE A 268 -4.30 3.73 6.68
CA PHE A 268 -2.99 4.32 6.33
C PHE A 268 -3.11 5.74 5.77
N ALA A 269 -4.24 6.06 5.11
CA ALA A 269 -4.51 7.38 4.56
C ALA A 269 -4.55 8.47 5.67
N ALA A 270 -5.14 8.13 6.82
CA ALA A 270 -5.16 8.96 8.02
C ALA A 270 -3.82 9.03 8.76
N GLY A 271 -2.90 8.12 8.47
CA GLY A 271 -1.68 7.94 9.24
C GLY A 271 -1.90 7.20 10.58
N TRP A 272 -0.80 6.68 11.13
CA TRP A 272 -0.81 5.81 12.31
C TRP A 272 0.53 5.87 13.04
N ALA A 273 0.56 5.48 14.32
CA ALA A 273 1.76 5.60 15.15
C ALA A 273 2.08 4.34 15.94
N LEU A 274 3.38 4.10 16.12
CA LEU A 274 3.92 3.12 17.06
C LEU A 274 4.81 3.83 18.09
N SER A 275 4.64 3.47 19.37
CA SER A 275 5.61 3.85 20.39
C SER A 275 6.90 3.05 20.25
N ILE A 276 8.03 3.66 20.61
CA ILE A 276 9.34 2.99 20.57
C ILE A 276 9.43 1.71 21.42
N PRO A 277 8.80 1.59 22.61
CA PRO A 277 8.71 0.31 23.32
C PRO A 277 8.08 -0.81 22.49
N LEU A 278 7.00 -0.52 21.75
CA LEU A 278 6.35 -1.50 20.87
C LEU A 278 7.25 -1.86 19.67
N VAL A 279 7.86 -0.88 19.00
CA VAL A 279 8.84 -1.11 17.92
C VAL A 279 9.97 -2.04 18.37
N ASN A 280 10.46 -1.89 19.61
CA ASN A 280 11.48 -2.74 20.20
C ASN A 280 10.99 -4.16 20.51
N LYS A 281 9.75 -4.34 20.97
CA LYS A 281 9.14 -5.67 21.15
C LYS A 281 8.97 -6.41 19.82
N LEU A 282 8.40 -5.74 18.82
CA LEU A 282 8.22 -6.28 17.46
C LEU A 282 9.57 -6.64 16.82
N THR A 283 10.60 -5.80 17.00
CA THR A 283 11.96 -6.08 16.52
C THR A 283 12.58 -7.33 17.14
N LYS A 284 12.36 -7.57 18.45
CA LYS A 284 12.82 -8.81 19.11
C LYS A 284 12.09 -10.03 18.51
N ARG A 285 10.77 -9.91 18.32
CA ARG A 285 9.94 -10.97 17.75
C ARG A 285 10.33 -11.35 16.32
N LEU A 286 10.58 -10.37 15.45
CA LEU A 286 11.04 -10.60 14.06
C LEU A 286 12.38 -11.33 13.97
N LYS A 287 13.19 -11.33 15.03
CA LYS A 287 14.46 -12.08 15.09
C LYS A 287 14.28 -13.53 15.59
N SER A 288 13.17 -13.83 16.28
CA SER A 288 12.89 -15.17 16.83
C SER A 288 11.84 -15.96 16.04
N GLU A 289 10.96 -15.27 15.29
CA GLU A 289 9.87 -15.87 14.53
C GLU A 289 9.94 -15.46 13.06
N SER A 290 9.80 -16.44 12.16
CA SER A 290 9.53 -16.17 10.75
C SER A 290 8.13 -15.59 10.55
N LEU A 291 7.95 -14.80 9.48
CA LEU A 291 6.62 -14.42 9.03
C LEU A 291 5.82 -15.68 8.65
N LYS A 292 4.50 -15.65 8.87
CA LYS A 292 3.61 -16.84 8.75
C LYS A 292 2.99 -17.00 7.35
N SER A 293 3.03 -15.95 6.54
CA SER A 293 2.52 -15.92 5.17
C SER A 293 3.68 -15.60 4.23
N ASP A 294 3.72 -16.31 3.11
CA ASP A 294 4.60 -15.95 1.97
C ASP A 294 3.98 -14.82 1.15
N PHE A 295 2.67 -14.59 1.25
CA PHE A 295 1.96 -13.53 0.53
C PHE A 295 1.71 -12.31 1.42
N THR A 296 1.85 -11.13 0.84
CA THR A 296 1.32 -9.86 1.38
C THR A 296 0.25 -9.32 0.44
N ILE A 297 -0.97 -9.19 0.95
CA ILE A 297 -2.20 -8.86 0.23
C ILE A 297 -2.73 -7.52 0.73
N ASP A 298 -3.12 -7.45 2.01
CA ASP A 298 -3.50 -6.20 2.66
C ASP A 298 -2.57 -5.88 3.83
N LEU A 299 -1.67 -4.91 3.60
CA LEU A 299 -0.58 -4.61 4.52
C LEU A 299 -1.07 -4.04 5.87
N LYS A 300 -2.15 -3.26 5.87
CA LYS A 300 -2.71 -2.64 7.09
C LYS A 300 -3.31 -3.71 8.01
N HIS A 301 -4.08 -4.66 7.47
CA HIS A 301 -4.58 -5.82 8.22
C HIS A 301 -3.44 -6.75 8.67
N GLU A 302 -2.45 -7.04 7.80
CA GLU A 302 -1.31 -7.90 8.13
C GLU A 302 -0.42 -7.34 9.24
N ILE A 303 -0.11 -6.03 9.22
CA ILE A 303 0.64 -5.37 10.30
C ILE A 303 -0.16 -5.41 11.60
N ALA A 304 -1.47 -5.11 11.56
CA ALA A 304 -2.31 -5.19 12.73
C ALA A 304 -2.34 -6.61 13.32
N LEU A 305 -2.44 -7.66 12.49
CA LEU A 305 -2.37 -9.06 12.92
C LEU A 305 -1.03 -9.41 13.55
N TYR A 306 0.08 -8.90 12.98
CA TYR A 306 1.41 -9.11 13.52
C TYR A 306 1.60 -8.42 14.89
N ILE A 307 1.04 -7.22 15.07
CA ILE A 307 1.09 -6.49 16.34
C ILE A 307 0.19 -7.13 17.40
N TRP A 308 -1.04 -7.49 17.06
CA TRP A 308 -2.02 -8.08 17.98
C TRP A 308 -1.59 -9.44 18.53
N ASP A 309 -0.83 -10.22 17.74
CA ASP A 309 -0.23 -11.50 18.14
C ASP A 309 -1.20 -12.47 18.85
N LYS A 310 -2.34 -12.78 18.21
CA LYS A 310 -3.39 -13.64 18.79
C LYS A 310 -3.91 -13.17 20.16
N GLY A 311 -3.80 -11.88 20.46
CA GLY A 311 -4.15 -11.28 21.76
C GLY A 311 -2.98 -11.10 22.73
N GLY A 312 -1.74 -11.48 22.36
CA GLY A 312 -0.53 -11.26 23.18
C GLY A 312 0.11 -9.87 23.03
N GLY A 313 -0.32 -9.08 22.04
CA GLY A 313 0.10 -7.70 21.83
C GLY A 313 -1.06 -6.71 21.88
N PRO A 314 -0.76 -5.39 21.88
CA PRO A 314 -1.78 -4.36 21.99
C PRO A 314 -2.71 -4.36 20.75
N PRO A 315 -4.04 -4.26 20.93
CA PRO A 315 -4.94 -3.98 19.81
C PRO A 315 -4.72 -2.54 19.31
N LEU A 316 -5.22 -2.24 18.12
CA LEU A 316 -5.27 -0.86 17.63
C LEU A 316 -6.10 0.00 18.59
N THR A 317 -5.49 1.09 19.07
CA THR A 317 -6.17 2.15 19.82
C THR A 317 -6.69 3.20 18.84
N PRO A 318 -8.02 3.40 18.72
CA PRO A 318 -8.58 4.42 17.85
C PRO A 318 -8.15 5.82 18.28
N VAL A 319 -7.75 6.65 17.32
CA VAL A 319 -7.42 8.08 17.52
C VAL A 319 -8.35 8.93 16.66
N PRO A 320 -9.34 9.64 17.25
CA PRO A 320 -10.31 10.44 16.49
C PRO A 320 -9.65 11.54 15.65
N GLU A 321 -8.54 12.11 16.11
CA GLU A 321 -7.84 13.20 15.42
C GLU A 321 -7.04 12.72 14.19
N PHE A 322 -6.94 11.42 13.95
CA PHE A 322 -6.40 10.90 12.69
C PHE A 322 -7.56 10.73 11.71
N CYS A 323 -7.68 11.64 10.74
CA CYS A 323 -8.84 11.71 9.84
C CYS A 323 -8.44 11.46 8.39
N THR A 324 -9.43 11.08 7.57
CA THR A 324 -9.31 11.03 6.10
C THR A 324 -10.03 12.16 5.40
N ASP A 325 -10.78 12.97 6.15
CA ASP A 325 -11.75 13.90 5.60
C ASP A 325 -11.33 15.34 5.97
N ASP A 326 -11.43 16.26 5.02
CA ASP A 326 -10.91 17.64 5.15
C ASP A 326 -11.82 18.59 5.97
N VAL A 327 -12.88 18.06 6.61
CA VAL A 327 -14.01 18.87 7.12
C VAL A 327 -13.87 19.27 8.59
N ASP A 328 -13.12 18.51 9.40
CA ASP A 328 -13.19 18.59 10.86
C ASP A 328 -12.05 19.38 11.52
N PHE A 329 -12.43 20.39 12.31
CA PHE A 329 -11.49 21.30 12.97
C PHE A 329 -10.61 20.66 14.05
N TYR A 330 -10.92 19.45 14.52
CA TYR A 330 -10.10 18.71 15.48
C TYR A 330 -9.02 17.82 14.83
N CYS A 331 -9.09 17.58 13.51
CA CYS A 331 -8.19 16.66 12.83
C CYS A 331 -6.73 17.12 12.84
N ALA A 332 -5.85 16.24 13.32
CA ALA A 332 -4.40 16.35 13.26
C ALA A 332 -3.86 15.89 11.89
N THR A 333 -4.55 14.95 11.24
CA THR A 333 -4.31 14.57 9.86
C THR A 333 -5.57 14.57 9.02
N THR A 334 -5.45 14.82 7.72
CA THR A 334 -6.52 14.65 6.72
C THR A 334 -5.96 13.97 5.47
N PHE A 335 -6.81 13.49 4.57
CA PHE A 335 -6.41 12.87 3.31
C PHE A 335 -7.14 13.51 2.13
N HIS A 336 -6.45 13.69 1.01
CA HIS A 336 -7.02 14.34 -0.16
C HIS A 336 -7.68 13.32 -1.09
N SER A 337 -8.98 13.10 -0.90
CA SER A 337 -9.82 12.10 -1.56
C SER A 337 -10.17 12.39 -3.03
N SER A 338 -9.31 13.05 -3.81
CA SER A 338 -9.56 13.32 -5.24
C SER A 338 -8.38 13.00 -6.15
N LEU A 339 -8.71 12.69 -7.42
CA LEU A 339 -7.75 12.25 -8.43
C LEU A 339 -6.60 13.25 -8.61
N PRO A 340 -5.37 12.76 -8.78
CA PRO A 340 -4.20 13.64 -8.85
C PRO A 340 -4.24 14.52 -10.10
N LEU A 341 -4.15 15.83 -9.90
CA LEU A 341 -4.20 16.85 -10.95
C LEU A 341 -2.80 17.14 -11.50
N CYS A 342 -2.31 16.27 -12.36
CA CYS A 342 -0.93 16.35 -12.89
C CYS A 342 -0.81 17.06 -14.25
N GLY A 343 -1.91 17.18 -15.00
CA GLY A 343 -1.93 17.81 -16.31
C GLY A 343 -3.25 17.62 -17.03
N LYS A 344 -3.22 17.70 -18.36
CA LYS A 344 -4.35 17.27 -19.20
C LYS A 344 -4.42 15.74 -19.17
N PRO A 345 -5.61 15.12 -19.09
CA PRO A 345 -5.76 13.68 -19.15
C PRO A 345 -5.09 13.10 -20.40
N VAL A 346 -4.47 11.92 -20.27
CA VAL A 346 -3.92 11.17 -21.40
C VAL A 346 -5.03 10.90 -22.42
N LYS A 347 -4.75 11.02 -23.72
CA LYS A 347 -5.78 10.79 -24.74
C LYS A 347 -6.16 9.32 -24.80
N LYS A 348 -7.39 9.03 -25.20
CA LYS A 348 -7.86 7.65 -25.34
C LYS A 348 -7.10 6.87 -26.42
N GLU A 349 -6.58 7.58 -27.42
CA GLU A 349 -5.75 7.03 -28.51
C GLU A 349 -4.33 6.67 -28.05
N ASP A 350 -3.89 7.23 -26.91
CA ASP A 350 -2.61 6.94 -26.28
C ASP A 350 -2.70 5.78 -25.25
N ILE A 351 -3.88 5.16 -25.10
CA ILE A 351 -4.16 4.02 -24.21
C ILE A 351 -4.76 2.86 -25.02
N PHE A 352 -4.05 1.73 -25.09
CA PHE A 352 -4.58 0.48 -25.65
C PHE A 352 -5.09 -0.42 -24.53
N VAL A 353 -6.32 -0.93 -24.65
CA VAL A 353 -6.90 -1.87 -23.68
C VAL A 353 -6.91 -3.30 -24.26
N ALA A 354 -6.31 -4.23 -23.52
CA ALA A 354 -6.28 -5.65 -23.80
C ALA A 354 -7.17 -6.40 -22.80
N VAL A 355 -8.28 -6.95 -23.28
CA VAL A 355 -9.19 -7.75 -22.45
C VAL A 355 -8.84 -9.22 -22.59
N LYS A 356 -8.38 -9.86 -21.52
CA LYS A 356 -8.20 -11.32 -21.47
C LYS A 356 -9.55 -11.99 -21.30
N THR A 357 -9.90 -12.90 -22.21
CA THR A 357 -11.13 -13.70 -22.14
C THR A 357 -10.90 -15.12 -22.66
N CYS A 358 -11.95 -15.94 -22.67
CA CYS A 358 -12.01 -17.21 -23.39
C CYS A 358 -13.42 -17.48 -23.91
N LYS A 359 -13.56 -18.42 -24.84
CA LYS A 359 -14.84 -18.76 -25.51
C LYS A 359 -16.01 -18.97 -24.55
N LYS A 360 -15.75 -19.53 -23.37
CA LYS A 360 -16.74 -19.76 -22.32
C LYS A 360 -17.44 -18.49 -21.85
N PHE A 361 -16.78 -17.35 -21.89
CA PHE A 361 -17.25 -16.09 -21.30
C PHE A 361 -17.74 -15.06 -22.32
N HIS A 362 -17.69 -15.39 -23.61
CA HIS A 362 -18.21 -14.58 -24.72
C HIS A 362 -19.68 -14.19 -24.52
N GLY A 363 -20.52 -15.13 -24.07
CA GLY A 363 -21.94 -14.89 -23.82
C GLY A 363 -22.30 -14.18 -22.51
N ASP A 364 -21.42 -14.24 -21.49
CA ASP A 364 -21.77 -13.88 -20.11
C ASP A 364 -21.04 -12.62 -19.60
N ARG A 365 -19.74 -12.48 -19.92
CA ARG A 365 -18.88 -11.43 -19.35
C ARG A 365 -18.65 -10.28 -20.31
N ILE A 366 -18.38 -10.59 -21.58
CA ILE A 366 -18.13 -9.56 -22.59
C ILE A 366 -19.33 -8.61 -22.78
N PRO A 367 -20.61 -9.05 -22.76
CA PRO A 367 -21.74 -8.12 -22.81
C PRO A 367 -21.74 -7.08 -21.69
N ILE A 368 -21.23 -7.41 -20.50
CA ILE A 368 -21.06 -6.48 -19.38
C ILE A 368 -19.97 -5.45 -19.69
N VAL A 369 -18.82 -5.87 -20.24
CA VAL A 369 -17.77 -4.97 -20.72
C VAL A 369 -18.33 -3.98 -21.76
N LYS A 370 -19.11 -4.49 -22.72
CA LYS A 370 -19.78 -3.68 -23.76
C LYS A 370 -20.78 -2.68 -23.19
N GLN A 371 -21.61 -3.11 -22.23
CA GLN A 371 -22.65 -2.31 -21.60
C GLN A 371 -22.09 -1.22 -20.67
N THR A 372 -20.88 -1.40 -20.14
CA THR A 372 -20.29 -0.53 -19.12
C THR A 372 -19.22 0.40 -19.70
N TRP A 373 -17.98 -0.08 -19.80
CA TRP A 373 -16.80 0.79 -19.97
C TRP A 373 -16.15 0.71 -21.35
N GLU A 374 -16.45 -0.29 -22.20
CA GLU A 374 -15.89 -0.40 -23.57
C GLU A 374 -16.07 0.90 -24.36
N SER A 375 -17.28 1.49 -24.31
CA SER A 375 -17.66 2.72 -24.99
C SER A 375 -16.79 3.94 -24.66
N GLN A 376 -15.99 3.87 -23.58
CA GLN A 376 -15.06 4.93 -23.21
C GLN A 376 -13.64 4.72 -23.74
N THR A 377 -13.32 3.58 -24.35
CA THR A 377 -12.02 3.31 -24.99
C THR A 377 -12.00 3.79 -26.46
N SER A 378 -10.82 4.14 -26.99
CA SER A 378 -10.61 4.35 -28.43
C SER A 378 -9.88 3.18 -29.10
N LEU A 379 -9.09 2.42 -28.33
CA LEU A 379 -8.31 1.27 -28.80
C LEU A 379 -8.52 0.10 -27.84
N ILE A 380 -9.16 -0.97 -28.32
CA ILE A 380 -9.44 -2.19 -27.54
C ILE A 380 -9.32 -3.44 -28.41
N GLU A 381 -8.74 -4.52 -27.88
CA GLU A 381 -8.80 -5.87 -28.46
C GLU A 381 -9.18 -6.91 -27.38
N TYR A 382 -10.02 -7.88 -27.76
CA TYR A 382 -10.42 -9.01 -26.91
C TYR A 382 -9.58 -10.24 -27.23
N TYR A 383 -8.75 -10.71 -26.30
CA TYR A 383 -7.84 -11.83 -26.51
C TYR A 383 -8.41 -13.14 -25.99
N SER A 384 -8.71 -14.05 -26.91
CA SER A 384 -9.42 -15.31 -26.64
C SER A 384 -8.71 -16.51 -27.26
N ASP A 385 -9.07 -17.70 -26.82
CA ASP A 385 -8.76 -19.00 -27.43
C ASP A 385 -9.70 -19.37 -28.60
N TYR A 386 -10.46 -18.40 -29.12
CA TYR A 386 -11.43 -18.59 -30.19
C TYR A 386 -11.75 -17.25 -30.86
N THR A 387 -11.61 -17.20 -32.19
CA THR A 387 -12.02 -16.06 -33.01
C THR A 387 -13.54 -16.07 -33.22
N GLU A 388 -14.20 -14.98 -32.82
CA GLU A 388 -15.60 -14.70 -33.06
C GLU A 388 -15.73 -13.32 -33.72
N ASN A 389 -16.60 -13.17 -34.74
CA ASN A 389 -16.71 -11.91 -35.49
C ASN A 389 -17.70 -10.92 -34.87
N SER A 390 -18.68 -11.38 -34.10
CA SER A 390 -19.68 -10.56 -33.37
C SER A 390 -19.08 -9.91 -32.11
N ILE A 391 -18.13 -10.58 -31.50
CA ILE A 391 -17.27 -10.08 -30.44
C ILE A 391 -15.86 -10.16 -31.00
N PRO A 392 -15.35 -9.12 -31.69
CA PRO A 392 -14.16 -9.22 -32.55
C PRO A 392 -12.91 -9.62 -31.75
N THR A 393 -12.72 -10.92 -31.57
CA THR A 393 -11.70 -11.51 -30.73
C THR A 393 -10.47 -11.87 -31.55
N VAL A 394 -9.31 -11.65 -30.94
CA VAL A 394 -8.02 -12.00 -31.49
C VAL A 394 -7.55 -13.29 -30.84
N ASP A 395 -7.52 -14.36 -31.63
CA ASP A 395 -6.80 -15.58 -31.27
C ASP A 395 -5.30 -15.40 -31.55
N LEU A 396 -4.48 -15.63 -30.52
CA LEU A 396 -3.02 -15.54 -30.57
C LEU A 396 -2.35 -16.93 -30.76
N GLY A 397 -3.13 -17.98 -30.99
CA GLY A 397 -2.66 -19.36 -31.04
C GLY A 397 -2.29 -19.93 -29.68
N ILE A 398 -2.71 -19.28 -28.59
CA ILE A 398 -2.44 -19.71 -27.21
C ILE A 398 -3.73 -20.30 -26.60
N PRO A 399 -3.77 -21.61 -26.27
CA PRO A 399 -4.94 -22.25 -25.67
C PRO A 399 -5.34 -21.60 -24.33
N ASN A 400 -6.63 -21.69 -23.99
CA ASN A 400 -7.07 -21.33 -22.65
C ASN A 400 -6.58 -22.33 -21.59
N THR A 401 -6.42 -21.84 -20.37
CA THR A 401 -5.81 -22.52 -19.22
C THR A 401 -6.63 -22.23 -17.97
N ASP A 402 -6.67 -23.16 -17.00
CA ASP A 402 -7.49 -23.01 -15.78
C ASP A 402 -6.75 -22.41 -14.56
N ARG A 403 -5.43 -22.22 -14.64
CA ARG A 403 -4.57 -21.87 -13.48
C ARG A 403 -3.96 -20.48 -13.52
N GLY A 404 -3.63 -19.99 -14.72
CA GLY A 404 -2.89 -18.76 -14.96
C GLY A 404 -2.70 -18.59 -16.47
N HIS A 405 -2.37 -17.37 -16.91
CA HIS A 405 -2.46 -17.01 -18.33
C HIS A 405 -1.16 -16.45 -18.92
N CYS A 406 -0.01 -16.76 -18.33
CA CYS A 406 1.29 -16.18 -18.71
C CYS A 406 1.56 -16.20 -20.23
N GLY A 407 1.32 -17.33 -20.91
CA GLY A 407 1.53 -17.42 -22.35
C GLY A 407 0.68 -16.44 -23.16
N LYS A 408 -0.59 -16.26 -22.77
CA LYS A 408 -1.52 -15.31 -23.41
C LYS A 408 -1.08 -13.88 -23.13
N THR A 409 -0.71 -13.57 -21.89
CA THR A 409 -0.24 -12.24 -21.48
C THR A 409 1.05 -11.85 -22.20
N PHE A 410 2.04 -12.74 -22.32
CA PHE A 410 3.27 -12.44 -23.08
C PHE A 410 3.00 -12.25 -24.59
N ALA A 411 2.09 -13.03 -25.19
CA ALA A 411 1.72 -12.83 -26.59
C ALA A 411 1.00 -11.48 -26.83
N ILE A 412 0.20 -11.00 -25.86
CA ILE A 412 -0.39 -9.64 -25.88
C ILE A 412 0.71 -8.57 -25.84
N LEU A 413 1.70 -8.72 -24.95
CA LEU A 413 2.82 -7.79 -24.83
C LEU A 413 3.65 -7.71 -26.13
N GLU A 414 3.95 -8.86 -26.74
CA GLU A 414 4.68 -8.94 -28.01
C GLU A 414 3.88 -8.31 -29.16
N ARG A 415 2.57 -8.60 -29.25
CA ARG A 415 1.68 -7.97 -30.23
C ARG A 415 1.65 -6.45 -30.07
N PHE A 416 1.51 -5.94 -28.84
CA PHE A 416 1.46 -4.50 -28.58
C PHE A 416 2.74 -3.77 -29.02
N LEU A 417 3.93 -4.35 -28.81
CA LEU A 417 5.17 -3.76 -29.33
C LEU A 417 5.27 -3.85 -30.85
N ASN A 418 4.88 -4.98 -31.45
CA ASN A 418 5.05 -5.24 -32.89
C ASN A 418 4.07 -4.46 -33.80
N ARG A 419 3.07 -3.75 -33.25
CA ARG A 419 2.21 -2.81 -34.00
C ARG A 419 3.05 -1.60 -34.45
N SER A 420 3.59 -1.70 -35.66
CA SER A 420 4.63 -0.81 -36.23
C SER A 420 4.20 0.62 -36.55
N GLN A 421 2.90 0.91 -36.53
CA GLN A 421 2.33 2.23 -36.84
C GLN A 421 1.81 2.98 -35.59
N ASP A 422 1.65 2.30 -34.46
CA ASP A 422 1.06 2.88 -33.25
C ASP A 422 2.11 3.44 -32.29
N LYS A 423 1.94 4.71 -31.93
CA LYS A 423 2.72 5.41 -30.89
C LYS A 423 2.06 5.35 -29.52
N THR A 424 1.07 4.46 -29.33
CA THR A 424 0.29 4.33 -28.11
C THR A 424 1.22 4.15 -26.89
N ALA A 425 1.12 5.08 -25.95
CA ALA A 425 2.04 5.21 -24.83
C ALA A 425 1.82 4.14 -23.75
N TRP A 426 0.57 3.75 -23.56
CA TRP A 426 0.12 2.88 -22.47
C TRP A 426 -0.59 1.63 -22.98
N LEU A 427 -0.28 0.49 -22.36
CA LEU A 427 -1.05 -0.74 -22.45
C LEU A 427 -1.73 -0.98 -21.11
N VAL A 428 -3.02 -1.31 -21.15
CA VAL A 428 -3.83 -1.70 -20.00
C VAL A 428 -4.29 -3.14 -20.25
N ILE A 429 -3.91 -4.08 -19.40
CA ILE A 429 -4.38 -5.47 -19.46
C ILE A 429 -5.36 -5.69 -18.32
N VAL A 430 -6.57 -6.16 -18.65
CA VAL A 430 -7.64 -6.48 -17.70
C VAL A 430 -8.22 -7.86 -17.98
N ASP A 431 -8.84 -8.49 -16.99
CA ASP A 431 -9.65 -9.69 -17.18
C ASP A 431 -11.09 -9.29 -17.59
N ASP A 432 -11.83 -10.22 -18.20
CA ASP A 432 -13.19 -9.96 -18.68
C ASP A 432 -14.25 -9.79 -17.58
N ASP A 433 -13.89 -10.02 -16.31
CA ASP A 433 -14.68 -9.65 -15.13
C ASP A 433 -14.11 -8.47 -14.31
N THR A 434 -13.16 -7.71 -14.87
CA THR A 434 -12.71 -6.42 -14.33
C THR A 434 -13.64 -5.28 -14.79
N LEU A 435 -14.07 -4.45 -13.83
CA LEU A 435 -14.73 -3.17 -14.10
C LEU A 435 -13.71 -2.05 -13.96
N ILE A 436 -13.62 -1.13 -14.95
CA ILE A 436 -12.62 -0.05 -14.95
C ILE A 436 -13.19 1.29 -15.43
N SER A 437 -12.74 2.39 -14.82
CA SER A 437 -13.08 3.76 -15.20
C SER A 437 -11.99 4.35 -16.09
N ILE A 438 -12.22 4.32 -17.40
CA ILE A 438 -11.26 4.83 -18.40
C ILE A 438 -11.00 6.33 -18.19
N SER A 439 -12.02 7.13 -17.88
CA SER A 439 -11.86 8.56 -17.64
C SER A 439 -10.90 8.85 -16.47
N ARG A 440 -11.07 8.15 -15.34
CA ARG A 440 -10.21 8.30 -14.15
C ARG A 440 -8.79 7.80 -14.41
N LEU A 441 -8.66 6.72 -15.20
CA LEU A 441 -7.37 6.22 -15.66
C LEU A 441 -6.63 7.25 -16.54
N GLN A 442 -7.30 7.92 -17.47
CA GLN A 442 -6.70 9.01 -18.27
C GLN A 442 -6.14 10.13 -17.39
N HIS A 443 -6.82 10.47 -16.29
CA HIS A 443 -6.33 11.44 -15.29
C HIS A 443 -5.10 10.90 -14.55
N LEU A 444 -5.15 9.70 -13.98
CA LEU A 444 -4.02 9.11 -13.26
C LEU A 444 -2.77 8.98 -14.15
N LEU A 445 -2.91 8.51 -15.38
CA LEU A 445 -1.78 8.35 -16.30
C LEU A 445 -1.14 9.67 -16.73
N SER A 446 -1.81 10.81 -16.54
CA SER A 446 -1.19 12.14 -16.75
C SER A 446 -0.12 12.49 -15.71
N CYS A 447 -0.02 11.70 -14.63
CA CYS A 447 0.98 11.88 -13.58
C CYS A 447 2.31 11.19 -13.85
N TYR A 448 2.36 10.25 -14.80
CA TYR A 448 3.53 9.41 -15.06
C TYR A 448 4.14 9.76 -16.42
N ASP A 449 5.47 9.81 -16.47
CA ASP A 449 6.18 9.91 -17.75
C ASP A 449 6.13 8.53 -18.45
N SER A 450 5.52 8.48 -19.63
CA SER A 450 5.45 7.26 -20.44
C SER A 450 6.79 6.81 -21.03
N GLY A 451 7.81 7.67 -20.96
CA GLY A 451 9.22 7.35 -21.22
C GLY A 451 9.93 6.65 -20.05
N GLU A 452 9.37 6.67 -18.85
CA GLU A 452 9.86 5.85 -17.73
C GLU A 452 9.28 4.43 -17.79
N PRO A 453 10.00 3.39 -17.31
CA PRO A 453 9.50 2.02 -17.26
C PRO A 453 8.48 1.84 -16.11
N VAL A 454 7.27 2.34 -16.31
CA VAL A 454 6.13 2.20 -15.38
C VAL A 454 5.43 0.86 -15.58
N PHE A 455 5.23 0.12 -14.48
CA PHE A 455 4.33 -1.02 -14.31
C PHE A 455 3.48 -0.77 -13.06
N LEU A 456 2.17 -0.61 -13.21
CA LEU A 456 1.28 0.03 -12.24
C LEU A 456 -0.05 -0.73 -12.02
N GLY A 457 -0.54 -0.73 -10.77
CA GLY A 457 -1.86 -1.20 -10.36
C GLY A 457 -1.92 -1.50 -8.84
N GLU A 458 -2.76 -2.44 -8.41
CA GLU A 458 -2.74 -2.90 -7.00
C GLU A 458 -1.54 -3.82 -6.77
N ARG A 459 -0.75 -3.59 -5.70
CA ARG A 459 0.51 -4.30 -5.46
C ARG A 459 0.33 -5.35 -4.37
N TYR A 460 0.59 -6.61 -4.71
CA TYR A 460 0.80 -7.69 -3.76
C TYR A 460 2.30 -8.06 -3.67
N GLY A 461 2.65 -8.79 -2.63
CA GLY A 461 4.00 -9.31 -2.37
C GLY A 461 4.03 -10.83 -2.29
N TYR A 462 5.13 -11.44 -2.74
CA TYR A 462 5.43 -12.86 -2.54
C TYR A 462 6.87 -13.03 -2.01
N GLY A 463 7.06 -13.77 -0.92
CA GLY A 463 8.36 -14.10 -0.34
C GLY A 463 9.18 -12.89 0.16
N LEU A 464 8.55 -11.74 0.44
CA LEU A 464 9.26 -10.48 0.68
C LEU A 464 10.25 -10.49 1.86
N GLY A 465 10.06 -11.39 2.84
CA GLY A 465 11.00 -11.59 3.96
C GLY A 465 12.21 -12.48 3.62
N THR A 466 12.21 -13.16 2.48
CA THR A 466 13.21 -14.20 2.10
C THR A 466 13.81 -13.97 0.71
N GLY A 467 13.71 -12.76 0.16
CA GLY A 467 14.26 -12.39 -1.15
C GLY A 467 13.32 -12.60 -2.33
N GLY A 468 12.01 -12.68 -2.08
CA GLY A 468 10.97 -12.64 -3.11
C GLY A 468 10.72 -11.24 -3.67
N TYR A 469 9.55 -11.06 -4.29
CA TYR A 469 9.23 -9.94 -5.18
C TYR A 469 7.82 -9.38 -5.01
N SER A 470 7.63 -8.12 -5.41
CA SER A 470 6.30 -7.53 -5.57
C SER A 470 5.73 -7.79 -6.97
N TYR A 471 4.41 -7.83 -7.11
CA TYR A 471 3.72 -7.95 -8.38
C TYR A 471 2.46 -7.08 -8.41
N ILE A 472 1.99 -6.71 -9.61
CA ILE A 472 0.69 -6.07 -9.79
C ILE A 472 -0.35 -7.14 -10.09
N THR A 473 -1.47 -7.15 -9.37
CA THR A 473 -2.53 -8.15 -9.51
C THR A 473 -3.19 -8.11 -10.90
N GLY A 474 -3.43 -9.27 -11.50
CA GLY A 474 -4.02 -9.35 -12.84
C GLY A 474 -5.46 -8.80 -12.94
N GLY A 475 -6.34 -9.21 -12.03
CA GLY A 475 -7.77 -8.89 -12.06
C GLY A 475 -8.08 -7.44 -11.66
N GLY A 476 -7.29 -6.85 -10.76
CA GLY A 476 -7.34 -5.41 -10.46
C GLY A 476 -6.99 -4.54 -11.68
N GLY A 477 -6.33 -5.10 -12.69
CA GLY A 477 -5.92 -4.42 -13.92
C GLY A 477 -4.46 -3.96 -13.86
N MET A 478 -3.69 -4.34 -14.88
CA MET A 478 -2.27 -4.06 -14.99
C MET A 478 -2.02 -2.97 -16.04
N VAL A 479 -1.32 -1.90 -15.67
CA VAL A 479 -0.94 -0.83 -16.60
C VAL A 479 0.55 -0.83 -16.85
N PHE A 480 0.95 -0.72 -18.12
CA PHE A 480 2.33 -0.70 -18.56
C PHE A 480 2.59 0.52 -19.46
N SER A 481 3.68 1.22 -19.18
CA SER A 481 4.32 2.06 -20.20
C SER A 481 4.86 1.19 -21.34
N ARG A 482 4.90 1.74 -22.57
CA ARG A 482 5.55 1.06 -23.71
C ARG A 482 7.04 0.78 -23.45
N GLU A 483 7.72 1.62 -22.67
CA GLU A 483 9.12 1.41 -22.26
C GLU A 483 9.30 0.21 -21.31
N ALA A 484 8.41 0.02 -20.34
CA ALA A 484 8.46 -1.14 -19.43
C ALA A 484 8.37 -2.47 -20.23
N ILE A 485 7.44 -2.55 -21.18
CA ILE A 485 7.27 -3.74 -22.03
C ILE A 485 8.51 -3.95 -22.91
N ARG A 486 9.06 -2.87 -23.50
CA ARG A 486 10.28 -2.93 -24.30
C ARG A 486 11.47 -3.50 -23.52
N ARG A 487 11.65 -3.09 -22.26
CA ARG A 487 12.69 -3.65 -21.37
C ARG A 487 12.42 -5.11 -21.03
N LEU A 488 11.17 -5.46 -20.72
CA LEU A 488 10.77 -6.82 -20.38
C LEU A 488 11.04 -7.81 -21.52
N LEU A 489 10.58 -7.52 -22.73
CA LEU A 489 10.70 -8.43 -23.88
C LEU A 489 12.13 -8.50 -24.44
N ALA A 490 12.91 -7.41 -24.32
CA ALA A 490 14.35 -7.41 -24.61
C ALA A 490 15.19 -8.19 -23.57
N SER A 491 14.61 -8.54 -22.42
CA SER A 491 15.27 -9.33 -21.39
C SER A 491 15.22 -10.84 -21.66
N LYS A 492 15.82 -11.64 -20.76
CA LYS A 492 15.71 -13.11 -20.75
C LYS A 492 14.47 -13.64 -20.03
N CYS A 493 13.62 -12.78 -19.46
CA CYS A 493 12.37 -13.20 -18.82
C CYS A 493 11.44 -13.90 -19.81
N ARG A 494 10.95 -15.10 -19.48
CA ARG A 494 9.91 -15.81 -20.24
C ARG A 494 9.03 -16.58 -19.25
N CYS A 495 7.81 -16.90 -19.65
CA CYS A 495 6.96 -17.85 -18.92
C CYS A 495 7.68 -19.20 -18.78
N TYR A 496 7.67 -19.79 -17.57
CA TYR A 496 8.13 -21.16 -17.38
C TYR A 496 7.11 -22.21 -17.88
N SER A 497 5.83 -21.83 -17.96
CA SER A 497 4.76 -22.54 -18.65
C SER A 497 3.66 -21.56 -19.09
N ASN A 498 2.88 -21.91 -20.10
CA ASN A 498 1.79 -21.04 -20.59
C ASN A 498 0.69 -20.84 -19.53
N ASP A 499 0.49 -21.82 -18.64
CA ASP A 499 -0.51 -21.83 -17.56
C ASP A 499 0.00 -21.23 -16.23
N ALA A 500 1.21 -20.66 -16.21
CA ALA A 500 1.74 -19.97 -15.04
C ALA A 500 0.91 -18.71 -14.69
N PRO A 501 0.80 -18.32 -13.40
CA PRO A 501 0.22 -17.04 -13.00
C PRO A 501 1.00 -15.88 -13.65
N ASP A 502 0.30 -15.11 -14.50
CA ASP A 502 0.91 -14.08 -15.33
C ASP A 502 1.41 -12.89 -14.50
N ASP A 503 0.63 -12.45 -13.53
CA ASP A 503 0.99 -11.38 -12.60
C ASP A 503 2.26 -11.68 -11.79
N MET A 504 2.36 -12.86 -11.19
CA MET A 504 3.53 -13.29 -10.41
C MET A 504 4.79 -13.42 -11.30
N VAL A 505 4.66 -13.99 -12.51
CA VAL A 505 5.81 -14.08 -13.45
C VAL A 505 6.27 -12.69 -13.88
N LEU A 506 5.33 -11.78 -14.19
CA LEU A 506 5.67 -10.39 -14.53
C LEU A 506 6.37 -9.69 -13.36
N GLY A 507 5.85 -9.78 -12.13
CA GLY A 507 6.47 -9.20 -10.94
C GLY A 507 7.89 -9.72 -10.69
N MET A 508 8.09 -11.04 -10.77
CA MET A 508 9.42 -11.66 -10.67
C MET A 508 10.40 -11.08 -11.71
N CYS A 509 9.93 -10.90 -12.94
CA CYS A 509 10.76 -10.39 -14.03
C CYS A 509 11.05 -8.89 -13.94
N PHE A 510 10.09 -8.06 -13.55
CA PHE A 510 10.31 -6.63 -13.34
C PHE A 510 11.25 -6.38 -12.15
N SER A 511 11.06 -7.11 -11.04
CA SER A 511 11.99 -7.10 -9.90
C SER A 511 13.42 -7.54 -10.31
N GLY A 512 13.54 -8.62 -11.09
CA GLY A 512 14.82 -9.07 -11.66
C GLY A 512 15.47 -8.09 -12.66
N LEU A 513 14.72 -7.13 -13.20
CA LEU A 513 15.20 -6.03 -14.04
C LEU A 513 15.51 -4.75 -13.25
N GLY A 514 15.27 -4.73 -11.94
CA GLY A 514 15.38 -3.52 -11.12
C GLY A 514 14.31 -2.47 -11.45
N ILE A 515 13.18 -2.89 -12.02
CA ILE A 515 12.03 -2.05 -12.33
C ILE A 515 10.98 -2.28 -11.22
N PRO A 516 10.83 -1.37 -10.26
CA PRO A 516 9.90 -1.56 -9.14
C PRO A 516 8.45 -1.43 -9.61
N VAL A 517 7.57 -2.26 -9.05
CA VAL A 517 6.14 -2.15 -9.32
C VAL A 517 5.55 -0.94 -8.59
N THR A 518 4.71 -0.17 -9.28
CA THR A 518 4.10 1.07 -8.76
C THR A 518 2.70 0.76 -8.25
N HIS A 519 2.52 0.81 -6.93
CA HIS A 519 1.22 0.64 -6.32
C HIS A 519 0.36 1.88 -6.54
N SER A 520 -0.92 1.70 -6.86
CA SER A 520 -1.96 2.72 -6.72
C SER A 520 -3.09 2.15 -5.86
N PRO A 521 -3.54 2.86 -4.80
CA PRO A 521 -4.67 2.42 -3.96
C PRO A 521 -6.03 2.54 -4.67
N LEU A 522 -6.05 3.01 -5.92
CA LEU A 522 -7.28 3.16 -6.72
C LEU A 522 -7.63 1.89 -7.51
N PHE A 523 -6.75 0.89 -7.55
CA PHE A 523 -6.96 -0.38 -8.23
C PHE A 523 -7.31 -1.46 -7.20
N HIS A 524 -8.27 -2.33 -7.52
CA HIS A 524 -8.81 -3.29 -6.57
C HIS A 524 -9.04 -4.69 -7.21
N GLN A 525 -8.32 -5.70 -6.71
CA GLN A 525 -8.43 -7.12 -7.05
C GLN A 525 -9.67 -7.78 -6.43
N ALA A 526 -10.34 -7.12 -5.48
CA ALA A 526 -11.59 -7.57 -4.88
C ALA A 526 -12.77 -6.63 -5.22
N ARG A 527 -13.98 -7.03 -4.81
CA ARG A 527 -15.23 -6.29 -5.11
C ARG A 527 -15.37 -5.14 -4.11
N PRO A 528 -16.17 -4.09 -4.38
CA PRO A 528 -16.35 -3.01 -3.41
C PRO A 528 -16.81 -3.48 -2.03
N VAL A 529 -17.62 -4.54 -1.98
CA VAL A 529 -18.11 -5.17 -0.73
C VAL A 529 -17.06 -5.98 0.03
N ASP A 530 -15.91 -6.28 -0.59
CA ASP A 530 -14.79 -6.96 0.07
C ASP A 530 -13.85 -5.96 0.79
N TYR A 531 -14.12 -4.65 0.74
CA TYR A 531 -13.36 -3.60 1.43
C TYR A 531 -14.25 -2.84 2.42
N PRO A 532 -13.69 -2.24 3.51
CA PRO A 532 -14.46 -1.40 4.43
C PRO A 532 -15.10 -0.19 3.74
N LYS A 533 -16.33 0.17 4.14
CA LYS A 533 -17.00 1.38 3.66
C LYS A 533 -16.18 2.64 3.93
N ASP A 534 -15.66 2.77 5.14
CA ASP A 534 -14.82 3.91 5.54
C ASP A 534 -13.54 4.01 4.72
N TYR A 535 -12.96 2.88 4.29
CA TYR A 535 -11.78 2.91 3.41
C TYR A 535 -12.14 3.35 1.99
N LEU A 536 -13.30 2.93 1.47
CA LEU A 536 -13.74 3.33 0.14
C LEU A 536 -14.34 4.75 0.09
N SER A 537 -14.78 5.32 1.20
CA SER A 537 -15.45 6.63 1.26
C SER A 537 -14.53 7.80 0.89
N HIS A 538 -13.22 7.68 1.16
CA HIS A 538 -12.20 8.68 0.84
C HIS A 538 -11.33 8.30 -0.38
N GLN A 539 -11.75 7.31 -1.18
CA GLN A 539 -11.05 6.86 -2.38
C GLN A 539 -11.81 7.26 -3.65
N VAL A 540 -11.10 7.31 -4.79
CA VAL A 540 -11.71 7.48 -6.12
C VAL A 540 -11.33 6.31 -7.02
N PRO A 541 -11.98 5.14 -6.88
CA PRO A 541 -11.55 3.91 -7.53
C PRO A 541 -11.43 4.03 -9.05
N ILE A 542 -10.38 3.43 -9.59
CA ILE A 542 -10.19 3.23 -11.04
C ILE A 542 -10.76 1.87 -11.43
N SER A 543 -10.58 0.83 -10.63
CA SER A 543 -11.07 -0.52 -10.96
C SER A 543 -11.61 -1.29 -9.75
N PHE A 544 -12.39 -2.34 -10.05
CA PHE A 544 -12.81 -3.40 -9.13
C PHE A 544 -12.91 -4.74 -9.87
N HIS A 545 -12.68 -5.85 -9.17
CA HIS A 545 -12.79 -7.21 -9.71
C HIS A 545 -13.39 -8.15 -8.65
N LYS A 546 -14.42 -8.95 -8.88
CA LYS A 546 -15.01 -9.41 -10.14
C LYS A 546 -16.53 -9.45 -10.07
N HIS A 547 -17.18 -9.74 -11.20
CA HIS A 547 -18.62 -9.96 -11.37
C HIS A 547 -19.27 -11.05 -10.46
N TRP A 548 -18.54 -11.64 -9.51
CA TRP A 548 -19.02 -12.74 -8.66
C TRP A 548 -19.92 -12.27 -7.51
N ASN A 549 -21.15 -12.81 -7.47
CA ASN A 549 -22.14 -12.56 -6.42
C ASN A 549 -22.42 -11.06 -6.20
N ILE A 550 -22.42 -10.29 -7.30
CA ILE A 550 -22.78 -8.86 -7.38
C ILE A 550 -23.50 -8.60 -8.70
N ASP A 551 -24.19 -7.47 -8.81
CA ASP A 551 -24.58 -6.90 -10.10
C ASP A 551 -23.43 -6.00 -10.61
N PRO A 552 -22.67 -6.43 -11.64
CA PRO A 552 -21.51 -5.67 -12.10
C PRO A 552 -21.90 -4.38 -12.83
N VAL A 553 -23.07 -4.33 -13.47
CA VAL A 553 -23.56 -3.13 -14.16
C VAL A 553 -23.92 -2.07 -13.13
N LYS A 554 -24.67 -2.45 -12.08
CA LYS A 554 -24.96 -1.56 -10.95
C LYS A 554 -23.69 -1.11 -10.23
N VAL A 555 -22.73 -2.01 -9.99
CA VAL A 555 -21.43 -1.64 -9.37
C VAL A 555 -20.69 -0.62 -10.23
N TYR A 556 -20.63 -0.82 -11.56
CA TYR A 556 -20.00 0.13 -12.47
C TYR A 556 -20.64 1.52 -12.38
N PHE A 557 -21.97 1.62 -12.52
CA PHE A 557 -22.66 2.92 -12.46
C PHE A 557 -22.66 3.56 -11.07
N THR A 558 -22.55 2.77 -9.99
CA THR A 558 -22.43 3.32 -8.63
C THR A 558 -21.03 3.88 -8.37
N TRP A 559 -19.98 3.18 -8.78
CA TRP A 559 -18.62 3.45 -8.32
C TRP A 559 -17.69 4.07 -9.36
N LEU A 560 -17.81 3.70 -10.64
CA LEU A 560 -16.78 3.88 -11.67
C LEU A 560 -17.21 4.72 -12.87
N ALA A 561 -18.51 4.84 -13.15
CA ALA A 561 -19.00 5.67 -14.24
C ALA A 561 -18.60 7.15 -14.07
N PRO A 562 -18.39 7.91 -15.17
CA PRO A 562 -18.21 9.36 -15.10
C PRO A 562 -19.47 10.03 -14.54
N THR A 563 -19.28 10.93 -13.57
CA THR A 563 -20.37 11.78 -13.06
C THR A 563 -20.85 12.76 -14.14
N GLU A 564 -22.08 13.26 -14.02
CA GLU A 564 -22.63 14.24 -14.98
C GLU A 564 -21.77 15.51 -15.08
N GLU A 565 -21.10 15.90 -14.00
CA GLU A 565 -20.15 17.01 -13.96
C GLU A 565 -18.90 16.76 -14.83
N ALA A 566 -18.43 15.51 -14.89
CA ALA A 566 -17.33 15.11 -15.75
C ALA A 566 -17.74 15.08 -17.23
N LYS A 567 -19.00 14.70 -17.52
CA LYS A 567 -19.58 14.80 -18.87
C LYS A 567 -19.72 16.26 -19.30
N ALA A 568 -20.32 17.11 -18.47
CA ALA A 568 -20.49 18.54 -18.75
C ALA A 568 -19.16 19.26 -19.03
N ARG A 569 -18.09 18.92 -18.31
CA ARG A 569 -16.73 19.43 -18.58
C ARG A 569 -16.14 18.92 -19.90
N GLN A 570 -16.42 17.69 -20.31
CA GLN A 570 -16.04 17.18 -21.64
C GLN A 570 -16.82 17.88 -22.76
N ASP A 571 -18.12 18.10 -22.59
CA ASP A 571 -18.97 18.74 -23.59
C ASP A 571 -18.64 20.23 -23.77
N THR A 572 -18.36 20.95 -22.68
CA THR A 572 -17.88 22.34 -22.75
C THR A 572 -16.53 22.44 -23.48
N GLN A 573 -15.66 21.44 -23.31
CA GLN A 573 -14.36 21.38 -23.97
C GLN A 573 -14.44 20.91 -25.45
N LYS A 574 -15.56 20.31 -25.85
CA LYS A 574 -15.93 20.06 -27.26
C LYS A 574 -16.47 21.32 -27.93
N GLY A 575 -17.40 22.05 -27.29
CA GLY A 575 -17.99 23.27 -27.86
C GLY A 575 -16.94 24.32 -28.25
N PHE A 576 -15.97 24.57 -27.35
CA PHE A 576 -14.81 25.44 -27.61
C PHE A 576 -13.89 24.98 -28.76
N ARG A 577 -14.12 23.80 -29.35
CA ARG A 577 -13.33 23.19 -30.42
C ARG A 577 -14.08 23.11 -31.75
N GLU A 578 -15.36 23.45 -31.76
CA GLU A 578 -16.19 23.55 -32.97
C GLU A 578 -16.47 25.02 -33.35
N GLU A 579 -16.10 25.98 -32.48
CA GLU A 579 -16.15 27.44 -32.71
C GLU A 579 -14.77 28.09 -33.00
N LEU A 580 -13.73 27.29 -33.32
CA LEU A 580 -12.38 27.72 -33.69
C LEU A 580 -11.88 27.01 -34.95
#